data_AF-A0AAE3WCU3-F1
#
_entry.id   AF-A0AAE3WCU3-F1
#
_cell.length_a   1.000
_cell.length_b   1.000
_cell.length_c   1.000
_cell.angle_alpha   90.00
_cell.angle_beta   90.00
_cell.angle_gamma   90.00
#
_symmetry.space_group_name_H-M   'P 1'
#
loop_
_entity.id
_entity.type
_entity.pdbx_description
1 polymer ?
#
loop_
_entity_poly.entity_id
_entity_poly.type
_entity_poly.pdbx_seq_one_letter_code
_entity_poly.pdbx_strand_id
1 'polypeptide(L)'
;MMLRAGEEADDEHLDGGQRLEEFLQSVDYDVWYCPDCGHMTIKGYRGWFSGYSTCPQCDYRTLETTSTVLKAATKSSSGRKRVDYDCRNCSYTDSEIRTIPKISDSSSSGSSRSSFGGGSSSGGGASGSW
;
A
#
# COMPACT_ATOMS: atom_id res chain seq x y z
N MET A 1 -15.85 30.46 -2.89
CA MET A 1 -16.33 29.08 -2.64
C MET A 1 -15.50 28.14 -3.52
N MET A 2 -15.21 26.91 -3.09
CA MET A 2 -14.57 25.92 -3.98
C MET A 2 -15.64 25.12 -4.72
N LEU A 3 -15.44 24.89 -6.00
CA LEU A 3 -16.26 24.03 -6.84
C LEU A 3 -15.40 22.84 -7.28
N ARG A 4 -15.93 21.62 -7.15
CA ARG A 4 -15.33 20.43 -7.77
C ARG A 4 -15.64 20.50 -9.26
N ALA A 5 -14.64 20.34 -10.11
CA ALA A 5 -14.89 20.17 -11.53
C ALA A 5 -15.43 18.75 -11.80
N GLY A 6 -15.99 18.52 -12.99
CA GLY A 6 -16.52 17.21 -13.35
C GLY A 6 -15.38 16.28 -13.75
N GLU A 7 -15.56 14.97 -13.60
CA GLU A 7 -14.54 13.93 -13.92
C GLU A 7 -13.80 14.19 -15.25
N GLU A 8 -14.53 14.51 -16.31
CA GLU A 8 -13.97 14.77 -17.65
C GLU A 8 -13.25 16.13 -17.78
N ALA A 9 -13.64 17.11 -16.95
CA ALA A 9 -13.01 18.43 -16.90
C ALA A 9 -11.77 18.44 -15.97
N ASP A 10 -11.75 17.57 -14.97
CA ASP A 10 -10.62 17.38 -14.05
C ASP A 10 -9.40 16.84 -14.79
N ASP A 11 -9.64 15.95 -15.75
CA ASP A 11 -8.68 15.28 -16.62
C ASP A 11 -7.74 16.24 -17.40
N GLU A 12 -8.19 17.47 -17.67
CA GLU A 12 -7.38 18.53 -18.33
C GLU A 12 -6.31 19.11 -17.39
N HIS A 13 -6.47 18.91 -16.08
CA HIS A 13 -5.57 19.40 -15.04
C HIS A 13 -4.69 18.31 -14.44
N LEU A 14 -4.90 17.05 -14.82
CA LEU A 14 -4.11 15.92 -14.37
C LEU A 14 -2.93 15.64 -15.30
N ASP A 15 -1.80 15.27 -14.71
CA ASP A 15 -0.66 14.78 -15.50
C ASP A 15 -0.89 13.36 -16.02
N GLY A 16 -0.09 12.90 -16.99
CA GLY A 16 -0.27 11.58 -17.61
C GLY A 16 -0.21 10.39 -16.63
N GLY A 17 0.58 10.48 -15.56
CA GLY A 17 0.64 9.47 -14.52
C GLY A 17 -0.60 9.47 -13.63
N GLN A 18 -1.12 10.65 -13.28
CA GLN A 18 -2.37 10.78 -12.50
C GLN A 18 -3.56 10.22 -13.27
N ARG A 19 -3.69 10.55 -14.56
CA ARG A 19 -4.74 10.01 -15.44
C ARG A 19 -4.65 8.49 -15.58
N LEU A 20 -3.42 7.96 -15.64
CA LEU A 20 -3.22 6.52 -15.63
C LEU A 20 -3.60 5.90 -14.30
N GLU A 21 -3.32 6.55 -13.17
CA GLU A 21 -3.76 6.07 -11.86
C GLU A 21 -5.29 5.98 -11.75
N GLU A 22 -6.02 6.93 -12.34
CA GLU A 22 -7.50 6.90 -12.43
C GLU A 22 -7.99 5.78 -13.32
N PHE A 23 -7.40 5.64 -14.51
CA PHE A 23 -7.71 4.54 -15.43
C PHE A 23 -7.51 3.15 -14.79
N LEU A 24 -6.46 3.01 -13.98
CA LEU A 24 -6.16 1.79 -13.22
C LEU A 24 -6.98 1.66 -11.92
N GLN A 25 -7.79 2.65 -11.58
CA GLN A 25 -8.56 2.75 -10.33
C GLN A 25 -7.67 2.60 -9.08
N SER A 26 -6.43 3.09 -9.18
CA SER A 26 -5.42 3.05 -8.13
C SER A 26 -5.43 4.29 -7.25
N VAL A 27 -5.78 5.43 -7.85
CA VAL A 27 -6.06 6.72 -7.20
C VAL A 27 -7.20 7.38 -7.97
N ASP A 28 -8.11 8.00 -7.26
CA ASP A 28 -9.20 8.84 -7.77
C ASP A 28 -8.83 10.30 -7.48
N TYR A 29 -8.84 11.18 -8.49
CA TYR A 29 -8.41 12.57 -8.33
C TYR A 29 -9.58 13.53 -8.46
N ASP A 30 -9.79 14.36 -7.44
CA ASP A 30 -10.69 15.51 -7.54
C ASP A 30 -9.90 16.80 -7.81
N VAL A 31 -10.35 17.57 -8.78
CA VAL A 31 -9.88 18.94 -9.01
C VAL A 31 -10.90 19.94 -8.46
N TRP A 32 -10.42 20.79 -7.57
CA TRP A 32 -11.21 21.85 -6.94
C TRP A 32 -10.70 23.19 -7.41
N TYR A 33 -11.60 24.07 -7.84
CA TYR A 33 -11.25 25.41 -8.29
C TYR A 33 -12.11 26.50 -7.64
N CYS A 34 -11.52 27.69 -7.51
CA CYS A 34 -12.15 28.90 -7.01
C CYS A 34 -12.35 29.88 -8.19
N PRO A 35 -13.57 30.05 -8.71
CA PRO A 35 -13.80 30.97 -9.83
C PRO A 35 -13.50 32.44 -9.47
N ASP A 36 -13.71 32.83 -8.21
CA ASP A 36 -13.49 34.21 -7.74
C ASP A 36 -12.01 34.59 -7.62
N CYS A 37 -11.14 33.62 -7.40
CA CYS A 37 -9.75 33.85 -7.00
C CYS A 37 -8.70 33.11 -7.85
N GLY A 38 -9.15 32.23 -8.76
CA GLY A 38 -8.28 31.46 -9.66
C GLY A 38 -7.47 30.34 -8.98
N HIS A 39 -7.70 30.08 -7.69
CA HIS A 39 -7.00 29.02 -6.98
C HIS A 39 -7.50 27.64 -7.42
N MET A 40 -6.57 26.69 -7.60
CA MET A 40 -6.85 25.30 -7.95
C MET A 40 -6.13 24.35 -6.99
N THR A 41 -6.78 23.26 -6.61
CA THR A 41 -6.22 22.20 -5.77
C THR A 41 -6.62 20.83 -6.31
N ILE A 42 -5.67 19.92 -6.37
CA ILE A 42 -5.89 18.52 -6.75
C ILE A 42 -5.83 17.65 -5.48
N LYS A 43 -6.79 16.75 -5.30
CA LYS A 43 -6.87 15.81 -4.16
C LYS A 43 -6.92 14.39 -4.68
N GLY A 44 -5.95 13.56 -4.30
CA GLY A 44 -5.92 12.13 -4.65
C GLY A 44 -6.41 11.23 -3.52
N TYR A 45 -7.31 10.29 -3.83
CA TYR A 45 -7.85 9.30 -2.91
C TYR A 45 -7.43 7.90 -3.35
N ARG A 46 -6.70 7.19 -2.49
CA ARG A 46 -6.14 5.88 -2.82
C ARG A 46 -7.21 4.78 -2.86
N GLY A 47 -7.20 3.99 -3.93
CA GLY A 47 -7.97 2.75 -4.03
C GLY A 47 -7.40 1.69 -3.08
N TRP A 48 -8.09 1.39 -1.99
CA TRP A 48 -7.64 0.38 -1.02
C TRP A 48 -7.60 -1.04 -1.57
N PHE A 49 -8.43 -1.32 -2.57
CA PHE A 49 -8.54 -2.63 -3.21
C PHE A 49 -7.87 -2.67 -4.59
N SER A 50 -7.09 -1.64 -4.96
CA SER A 50 -6.32 -1.68 -6.21
C SER A 50 -5.20 -2.71 -6.09
N GLY A 51 -5.00 -3.52 -7.13
CA GLY A 51 -3.83 -4.42 -7.24
C GLY A 51 -2.50 -3.70 -7.44
N TYR A 52 -2.51 -2.36 -7.46
CA TYR A 52 -1.36 -1.52 -7.75
C TYR A 52 -0.78 -0.86 -6.49
N SER A 53 0.53 -0.64 -6.53
CA SER A 53 1.30 -0.02 -5.46
C SER A 53 2.15 1.13 -5.99
N THR A 54 2.75 1.91 -5.09
CA THR A 54 3.61 3.04 -5.46
C THR A 54 4.89 2.54 -6.13
N CYS A 55 5.17 3.04 -7.34
CA CYS A 55 6.41 2.79 -8.03
C CYS A 55 7.57 3.54 -7.34
N PRO A 56 8.70 2.88 -7.02
CA PRO A 56 9.84 3.53 -6.37
C PRO A 56 10.61 4.50 -7.28
N GLN A 57 10.37 4.46 -8.60
CA GLN A 57 11.08 5.29 -9.57
C GLN A 57 10.31 6.56 -9.97
N CYS A 58 8.98 6.49 -10.04
CA CYS A 58 8.13 7.60 -10.51
C CYS A 58 7.03 8.01 -9.53
N ASP A 59 6.94 7.38 -8.36
CA ASP A 59 6.01 7.70 -7.26
C ASP A 59 4.50 7.52 -7.52
N TYR A 60 4.09 7.30 -8.78
CA TYR A 60 2.71 6.93 -9.12
C TYR A 60 2.37 5.50 -8.65
N ARG A 61 1.11 5.28 -8.25
CA ARG A 61 0.52 4.00 -7.81
C ARG A 61 0.16 3.09 -8.98
N THR A 62 1.10 2.90 -9.89
CA THR A 62 0.94 2.13 -11.12
C THR A 62 1.80 0.87 -11.15
N LEU A 63 2.40 0.48 -10.01
CA LEU A 63 3.24 -0.71 -9.89
C LEU A 63 2.39 -1.97 -9.69
N GLU A 64 2.34 -2.80 -10.73
CA GLU A 64 1.69 -4.10 -10.73
C GLU A 64 2.60 -5.16 -10.08
N THR A 65 2.03 -6.04 -9.28
CA THR A 65 2.75 -7.15 -8.63
C THR A 65 2.16 -8.49 -9.04
N THR A 66 2.95 -9.32 -9.73
CA THR A 66 2.57 -10.68 -10.12
C THR A 66 3.41 -11.71 -9.37
N SER A 67 2.82 -12.84 -8.98
CA SER A 67 3.53 -13.93 -8.27
C SER A 67 3.45 -15.23 -9.06
N THR A 68 4.60 -15.85 -9.33
CA THR A 68 4.71 -17.16 -9.99
C THR A 68 5.31 -18.19 -9.04
N VAL A 69 4.60 -19.30 -8.78
CA VAL A 69 5.13 -20.38 -7.95
C VAL A 69 6.18 -21.18 -8.73
N LEU A 70 7.43 -21.14 -8.25
CA LEU A 70 8.55 -21.89 -8.84
C LEU A 70 8.65 -23.31 -8.28
N LYS A 71 8.35 -23.45 -6.98
CA LYS A 71 8.32 -24.73 -6.27
C LYS A 71 7.20 -24.68 -5.24
N ALA A 72 6.23 -25.58 -5.35
CA ALA A 72 5.15 -25.67 -4.38
C ALA A 72 5.70 -26.02 -2.98
N ALA A 73 5.10 -25.44 -1.94
CA ALA A 73 5.35 -25.85 -0.56
C ALA A 73 4.67 -27.20 -0.28
N THR A 74 5.26 -27.99 0.61
CA THR A 74 4.68 -29.21 1.15
C THR A 74 4.63 -29.11 2.68
N LYS A 75 4.09 -30.13 3.34
CA LYS A 75 4.15 -30.23 4.81
C LYS A 75 5.58 -30.32 5.34
N SER A 76 6.48 -30.94 4.57
CA SER A 76 7.86 -31.20 4.98
C SER A 76 8.87 -30.18 4.46
N SER A 77 8.57 -29.48 3.35
CA SER A 77 9.50 -28.58 2.66
C SER A 77 8.85 -27.25 2.28
N SER A 78 9.61 -26.17 2.42
CA SER A 78 9.17 -24.84 1.96
C SER A 78 9.12 -24.79 0.43
N GLY A 79 8.21 -23.97 -0.08
CA GLY A 79 8.16 -23.63 -1.49
C GLY A 79 8.98 -22.39 -1.82
N ARG A 80 8.98 -22.00 -3.09
CA ARG A 80 9.53 -20.73 -3.58
C ARG A 80 8.61 -20.15 -4.63
N LYS A 81 8.43 -18.84 -4.60
CA LYS A 81 7.79 -18.08 -5.67
C LYS A 81 8.71 -16.97 -6.15
N ARG A 82 8.60 -16.61 -7.42
CA ARG A 82 9.10 -15.34 -7.93
C ARG A 82 7.99 -14.30 -7.80
N VAL A 83 8.34 -13.11 -7.34
CA VAL A 83 7.47 -11.94 -7.35
C VAL A 83 8.07 -10.98 -8.36
N ASP A 84 7.26 -10.60 -9.35
CA ASP A 84 7.64 -9.72 -10.45
C ASP A 84 6.89 -8.39 -10.27
N TYR A 85 7.62 -7.29 -10.43
CA TYR A 85 7.16 -5.91 -10.30
C TYR A 85 7.26 -5.21 -11.65
N ASP A 86 6.15 -4.68 -12.16
CA ASP A 86 6.08 -4.00 -13.46
C ASP A 86 5.32 -2.68 -13.30
N CYS A 87 5.96 -1.55 -13.59
CA CYS A 87 5.30 -0.26 -13.53
C CYS A 87 4.58 0.03 -14.84
N ARG A 88 3.28 0.35 -14.77
CA ARG A 88 2.50 0.69 -15.97
C ARG A 88 2.77 2.11 -16.50
N ASN A 89 3.38 2.98 -15.70
CA ASN A 89 3.66 4.37 -16.08
C ASN A 89 5.09 4.62 -16.60
N CYS A 90 6.08 3.85 -16.14
CA CYS A 90 7.48 4.04 -16.51
C CYS A 90 8.18 2.70 -16.71
N SER A 91 9.44 2.70 -17.16
CA SER A 91 10.18 1.48 -17.47
C SER A 91 10.72 0.70 -16.25
N TYR A 92 10.25 1.00 -15.03
CA TYR A 92 10.69 0.29 -13.84
C TYR A 92 10.18 -1.16 -13.85
N THR A 93 11.12 -2.10 -13.74
CA THR A 93 10.85 -3.53 -13.58
C THR A 93 11.81 -4.10 -12.54
N ASP A 94 11.32 -5.02 -11.71
CA ASP A 94 12.14 -5.74 -10.72
C ASP A 94 11.58 -7.13 -10.46
N SER A 95 12.43 -8.05 -9.98
CA SER A 95 12.03 -9.42 -9.66
C SER A 95 12.78 -9.93 -8.45
N GLU A 96 12.06 -10.58 -7.53
CA GLU A 96 12.65 -11.22 -6.36
C GLU A 96 12.13 -12.65 -6.15
N ILE A 97 12.91 -13.48 -5.45
CA ILE A 97 12.48 -14.82 -5.03
C ILE A 97 12.12 -14.78 -3.56
N ARG A 98 10.87 -15.15 -3.25
CA ARG A 98 10.37 -15.27 -1.88
C ARG A 98 10.11 -16.72 -1.52
N THR A 99 10.40 -17.07 -0.27
CA THR A 99 10.10 -18.38 0.29
C THR A 99 8.60 -18.50 0.58
N ILE A 100 7.99 -19.61 0.17
CA ILE A 100 6.63 -19.97 0.57
C ILE A 100 6.76 -20.85 1.82
N PRO A 101 6.14 -20.47 2.96
CA PRO A 101 6.20 -21.28 4.16
C PRO A 101 5.63 -22.68 3.93
N LYS A 102 6.05 -23.65 4.76
CA LYS A 102 5.53 -25.02 4.73
C LYS A 102 4.02 -25.01 4.99
N ILE A 103 3.33 -26.00 4.42
CA ILE A 103 1.90 -26.18 4.69
C ILE A 103 1.77 -26.73 6.11
N SER A 104 1.20 -25.95 7.02
CA SER A 104 0.88 -26.43 8.37
C SER A 104 -0.40 -27.25 8.36
N ASP A 105 -0.42 -28.35 9.11
CA ASP A 105 -1.68 -28.99 9.51
C ASP A 105 -2.42 -28.03 10.46
N SER A 106 -3.58 -27.55 10.04
CA SER A 106 -4.45 -26.75 10.90
C SER A 106 -5.09 -27.67 11.95
N SER A 107 -4.41 -27.87 13.08
CA SER A 107 -5.08 -28.22 14.33
C SER A 107 -5.69 -26.95 14.91
N SER A 108 -7.01 -26.86 14.82
CA SER A 108 -7.86 -25.90 15.52
C SER A 108 -7.37 -25.68 16.94
N SER A 109 -6.93 -24.47 17.28
CA SER A 109 -6.78 -24.03 18.67
C SER A 109 -7.54 -22.73 18.81
N GLY A 110 -8.79 -22.87 19.25
CA GLY A 110 -9.58 -21.76 19.74
C GLY A 110 -8.93 -21.12 20.96
N SER A 111 -9.12 -19.81 21.07
CA SER A 111 -9.17 -19.00 22.29
C SER A 111 -8.15 -19.30 23.41
N SER A 112 -7.19 -18.40 23.59
CA SER A 112 -6.54 -18.20 24.89
C SER A 112 -6.30 -16.72 25.14
N ARG A 113 -7.38 -16.06 25.58
CA ARG A 113 -7.33 -14.86 26.43
C ARG A 113 -6.45 -15.17 27.65
N SER A 114 -5.19 -14.79 27.61
CA SER A 114 -4.30 -14.86 28.76
C SER A 114 -4.15 -13.45 29.33
N SER A 115 -4.96 -13.19 30.35
CA SER A 115 -4.75 -12.10 31.29
C SER A 115 -3.40 -12.28 31.97
N PHE A 116 -2.45 -11.40 31.67
CA PHE A 116 -1.29 -11.14 32.53
C PHE A 116 -1.56 -9.75 33.12
N GLY A 117 -1.97 -9.61 34.37
CA GLY A 117 -1.33 -10.18 35.55
C GLY A 117 -0.37 -9.13 36.06
N GLY A 118 -0.91 -8.18 36.83
CA GLY A 118 -0.17 -7.04 37.37
C GLY A 118 1.02 -7.46 38.22
N GLY A 119 2.13 -6.75 38.07
CA GLY A 119 3.28 -6.80 38.94
C GLY A 119 3.64 -5.39 39.37
N SER A 120 3.18 -4.99 40.56
CA SER A 120 3.74 -3.84 41.28
C SER A 120 5.09 -4.25 41.84
N SER A 121 6.13 -3.47 41.60
CA SER A 121 7.35 -3.52 42.42
C SER A 121 7.98 -2.15 42.52
N SER A 122 7.99 -1.72 43.78
CA SER A 122 8.57 -0.55 44.40
C SER A 122 10.10 -0.46 44.27
N GLY A 123 10.59 0.77 44.12
CA GLY A 123 11.99 1.18 44.31
C GLY A 123 12.24 2.43 43.47
N GLY A 124 12.38 3.65 43.99
CA GLY A 124 13.11 4.06 45.18
C GLY A 124 14.46 4.62 44.74
N GLY A 125 14.68 5.93 44.87
CA GLY A 125 16.01 6.53 44.76
C GLY A 125 16.09 7.81 43.94
N ALA A 126 16.26 8.93 44.65
CA ALA A 126 16.46 10.28 44.15
C ALA A 126 17.90 10.56 43.68
N SER A 127 18.06 11.59 42.83
CA SER A 127 19.13 12.61 42.66
C SER A 127 19.24 12.95 41.17
N GLY A 128 18.98 14.18 40.68
CA GLY A 128 19.71 15.43 40.92
C GLY A 128 21.03 15.42 40.13
N SER A 129 21.52 16.42 39.41
CA SER A 129 21.12 17.79 39.05
C SER A 129 22.13 18.25 37.97
N TRP A 130 21.75 19.27 37.19
CA TRP A 130 22.50 20.24 36.37
C TRP A 130 22.17 20.25 34.87
#